data_AF-A0A0K2RXQ5-F1
#
_entry.id   AF-A0A0K2RXQ5-F1
#
_cell.length_a   1.000
_cell.length_b   1.000
_cell.length_c   1.000
_cell.angle_alpha   90.00
_cell.angle_beta   90.00
_cell.angle_gamma   90.00
#
_symmetry.space_group_name_H-M   'P 1'
#
loop_
_entity.id
_entity.type
_entity.pdbx_description
1 polymer ?
#
loop_
_entity_poly.entity_id
_entity_poly.type
_entity_poly.pdbx_seq_one_letter_code
_entity_poly.pdbx_strand_id
1 'polypeptide(L)'
;MSKALIIVDVQNDFCAGGALATERGADVAALISEYVENNHHRYDAIVATQDWHIEPGSHFSDTPDYVDSWPVHCVAKSEGAQIHENLDTDYIEAYFRKGRFEAAYSGFEGLLAPEDEVATGEHELGVDASEDGPQTPLSEWLDERGIEFVDVVGIATDYCVAATARDAVDAGYETRVLLDLTAPVHEDKLDETTEALEADGVEVVEVL
;
A
#
# COMPACT_ATOMS: atom_id res chain seq x y z
N MET A 1 -20.50 -5.77 -10.46
CA MET A 1 -19.04 -5.94 -10.53
C MET A 1 -18.56 -5.72 -9.13
N SER A 2 -17.96 -6.74 -8.53
CA SER A 2 -17.50 -6.68 -7.15
C SER A 2 -16.20 -5.88 -7.10
N LYS A 3 -16.06 -4.99 -6.12
CA LYS A 3 -15.03 -3.96 -6.14
C LYS A 3 -14.25 -3.85 -4.84
N ALA A 4 -12.93 -3.75 -4.92
CA ALA A 4 -12.07 -3.49 -3.77
C ALA A 4 -11.33 -2.13 -3.86
N LEU A 5 -10.98 -1.58 -2.70
CA LEU A 5 -10.00 -0.51 -2.56
C LEU A 5 -8.71 -1.10 -1.97
N ILE A 6 -7.57 -0.83 -2.61
CA ILE A 6 -6.25 -1.20 -2.12
C ILE A 6 -5.52 0.07 -1.69
N ILE A 7 -5.28 0.21 -0.39
CA ILE A 7 -4.56 1.33 0.21
C ILE A 7 -3.09 0.93 0.37
N VAL A 8 -2.22 1.51 -0.46
CA VAL A 8 -0.82 1.09 -0.56
C VAL A 8 0.06 1.87 0.43
N ASP A 9 0.69 1.15 1.34
CA ASP A 9 1.85 1.57 2.15
C ASP A 9 1.74 2.96 2.82
N VAL A 10 0.58 3.28 3.41
CA VAL A 10 0.40 4.54 4.17
C VAL A 10 1.02 4.40 5.58
N GLN A 11 2.34 4.32 5.62
CA GLN A 11 3.14 4.08 6.82
C GLN A 11 3.93 5.32 7.26
N ASN A 12 4.34 5.35 8.53
CA ASN A 12 5.07 6.46 9.13
C ASN A 12 6.35 6.81 8.37
N ASP A 13 7.14 5.82 7.95
CA ASP A 13 8.40 6.09 7.25
C ASP A 13 8.23 6.77 5.89
N PHE A 14 7.06 6.65 5.26
CA PHE A 14 6.74 7.29 3.99
C PHE A 14 6.04 8.66 4.14
N CYS A 15 5.79 9.09 5.39
CA CYS A 15 5.16 10.35 5.73
C CYS A 15 6.15 11.33 6.38
N ALA A 16 5.75 12.60 6.50
CA ALA A 16 6.62 13.66 7.02
C ALA A 16 7.24 13.31 8.38
N GLY A 17 8.58 13.31 8.46
CA GLY A 17 9.33 12.91 9.66
C GLY A 17 9.84 11.46 9.63
N GLY A 18 9.36 10.65 8.70
CA GLY A 18 9.81 9.29 8.43
C GLY A 18 11.14 9.21 7.68
N ALA A 19 11.74 8.01 7.63
CA ALA A 19 13.04 7.78 7.02
C ALA A 19 13.07 7.90 5.47
N LEU A 20 11.92 7.71 4.82
CA LEU A 20 11.74 7.76 3.37
C LEU A 20 10.49 8.58 2.99
N ALA A 21 10.34 9.72 3.65
CA ALA A 21 9.15 10.56 3.55
C ALA A 21 8.89 11.11 2.15
N THR A 22 7.63 11.05 1.71
CA THR A 22 7.11 11.86 0.59
C THR A 22 6.61 13.21 1.11
N GLU A 23 6.62 14.25 0.26
CA GLU A 23 6.18 15.60 0.68
C GLU A 23 4.71 15.63 1.11
N ARG A 24 3.87 14.79 0.50
CA ARG A 24 2.41 14.79 0.69
C ARG A 24 1.87 13.60 1.47
N GLY A 25 2.73 12.71 2.00
CA GLY A 25 2.28 11.43 2.57
C GLY A 25 1.25 11.56 3.70
N ALA A 26 1.48 12.47 4.65
CA ALA A 26 0.56 12.69 5.76
C ALA A 26 -0.77 13.33 5.32
N ASP A 27 -0.75 14.18 4.30
CA ASP A 27 -1.95 14.80 3.71
C ASP A 27 -2.77 13.75 2.96
N VAL A 28 -2.11 12.91 2.15
CA VAL A 28 -2.75 11.81 1.43
C VAL A 28 -3.37 10.80 2.38
N ALA A 29 -2.71 10.48 3.50
CA ALA A 29 -3.30 9.64 4.55
C ALA A 29 -4.65 10.22 5.05
N ALA A 30 -4.71 11.53 5.32
CA ALA A 30 -5.94 12.19 5.75
C ALA A 30 -7.02 12.23 4.65
N LEU A 31 -6.63 12.47 3.39
CA LEU A 31 -7.54 12.48 2.25
C LEU A 31 -8.13 11.09 1.98
N ILE A 32 -7.33 10.02 2.13
CA ILE A 32 -7.81 8.65 2.02
C ILE A 32 -8.85 8.36 3.12
N SER A 33 -8.60 8.76 4.36
CA SER A 33 -9.58 8.63 5.46
C SER A 33 -10.91 9.32 5.14
N GLU A 34 -10.86 10.57 4.68
CA GLU A 34 -12.06 11.32 4.29
C GLU A 34 -12.78 10.64 3.12
N TYR A 35 -12.03 10.16 2.13
CA TYR A 35 -12.58 9.47 0.99
C TYR A 35 -13.28 8.17 1.40
N VAL A 36 -12.62 7.35 2.23
CA VAL A 36 -13.15 6.08 2.73
C VAL A 36 -14.41 6.30 3.56
N GLU A 37 -14.40 7.24 4.50
CA GLU A 37 -15.59 7.56 5.30
C GLU A 37 -16.79 7.90 4.41
N ASN A 38 -16.58 8.66 3.34
CA ASN A 38 -17.64 9.06 2.42
C ASN A 38 -18.02 8.00 1.38
N ASN A 39 -17.14 7.03 1.07
CA ASN A 39 -17.29 6.14 -0.09
C ASN A 39 -17.17 4.64 0.23
N HIS A 40 -16.91 4.21 1.47
CA HIS A 40 -16.70 2.80 1.83
C HIS A 40 -17.84 1.90 1.35
N HIS A 41 -19.08 2.39 1.39
CA HIS A 41 -20.28 1.69 0.93
C HIS A 41 -20.27 1.33 -0.57
N ARG A 42 -19.32 1.82 -1.36
CA ARG A 42 -19.12 1.52 -2.78
C ARG A 42 -18.15 0.36 -3.01
N TYR A 43 -17.49 -0.11 -1.96
CA TYR A 43 -16.51 -1.19 -2.00
C TYR A 43 -17.07 -2.41 -1.27
N ASP A 44 -16.89 -3.57 -1.89
CA ASP A 44 -17.17 -4.87 -1.28
C ASP A 44 -16.02 -5.33 -0.37
N ALA A 45 -14.82 -4.75 -0.55
CA ALA A 45 -13.66 -4.94 0.32
C ALA A 45 -12.75 -3.70 0.37
N ILE A 46 -12.18 -3.41 1.53
CA ILE A 46 -11.08 -2.43 1.67
C ILE A 46 -9.90 -3.11 2.36
N VAL A 47 -8.73 -3.05 1.74
CA VAL A 47 -7.50 -3.67 2.24
C VAL A 47 -6.34 -2.69 2.20
N ALA A 48 -5.32 -2.95 3.00
CA ALA A 48 -4.09 -2.16 2.98
C ALA A 48 -2.85 -3.03 2.80
N THR A 49 -1.79 -2.45 2.25
CA THR A 49 -0.47 -3.09 2.20
C THR A 49 0.49 -2.40 3.17
N GLN A 50 1.51 -3.13 3.57
CA GLN A 50 2.61 -2.62 4.36
C GLN A 50 3.93 -3.16 3.83
N ASP A 51 4.89 -2.28 3.62
CA ASP A 51 6.29 -2.68 3.58
C ASP A 51 6.70 -3.16 4.97
N TRP A 52 7.37 -4.31 5.03
CA TRP A 52 7.63 -5.00 6.29
C TRP A 52 8.96 -5.74 6.27
N HIS A 53 10.05 -4.99 6.44
CA HIS A 53 11.41 -5.51 6.25
C HIS A 53 11.99 -6.13 7.53
N ILE A 54 12.40 -7.41 7.45
CA ILE A 54 13.14 -8.09 8.54
C ILE A 54 14.64 -8.02 8.22
N GLU A 55 15.05 -8.59 7.09
CA GLU A 55 16.44 -8.57 6.60
C GLU A 55 16.46 -8.51 5.07
N PRO A 56 16.17 -7.34 4.45
CA PRO A 56 15.99 -7.23 2.99
C PRO A 56 17.32 -7.11 2.22
N GLY A 57 18.46 -7.34 2.87
CA GLY A 57 19.78 -7.36 2.24
C GLY A 57 20.17 -6.04 1.58
N SER A 58 20.48 -6.09 0.28
CA SER A 58 20.95 -4.93 -0.50
C SER A 58 19.90 -3.85 -0.73
N HIS A 59 18.65 -4.09 -0.35
CA HIS A 59 17.59 -3.07 -0.36
C HIS A 59 17.96 -1.87 0.51
N PHE A 60 18.66 -2.09 1.63
CA PHE A 60 19.12 -1.02 2.51
C PHE A 60 20.58 -0.61 2.26
N SER A 61 20.83 0.69 2.26
CA SER A 61 22.14 1.31 2.08
C SER A 61 22.26 2.59 2.90
N ASP A 62 23.45 2.82 3.47
CA ASP A 62 23.81 4.11 4.09
C ASP A 62 24.03 5.22 3.04
N THR A 63 24.22 4.83 1.77
CA THR A 63 24.35 5.74 0.62
C THR A 63 23.43 5.26 -0.50
N PRO A 64 22.10 5.43 -0.33
CA PRO A 64 21.11 4.95 -1.28
C PRO A 64 21.17 5.69 -2.61
N ASP A 65 20.88 4.99 -3.69
CA ASP A 65 20.74 5.56 -5.03
C ASP A 65 19.29 5.95 -5.37
N TYR A 66 18.32 5.59 -4.52
CA TYR A 66 16.89 5.84 -4.71
C TYR A 66 16.33 5.22 -6.01
N VAL A 67 16.98 4.16 -6.46
CA VAL A 67 16.56 3.35 -7.61
C VAL A 67 16.45 1.89 -7.17
N ASP A 68 17.58 1.31 -6.78
CA ASP A 68 17.69 -0.10 -6.37
C ASP A 68 18.02 -0.24 -4.87
N SER A 69 18.38 0.86 -4.21
CA SER A 69 18.75 0.91 -2.80
C SER A 69 18.20 2.14 -2.08
N TRP A 70 17.86 1.94 -0.81
CA TRP A 70 17.07 2.87 0.00
C TRP A 70 17.68 3.08 1.38
N PRO A 71 17.40 4.21 2.07
CA PRO A 71 17.69 4.29 3.50
C PRO A 71 16.91 3.21 4.26
N VAL A 72 17.32 2.87 5.48
CA VAL A 72 16.56 1.94 6.33
C VAL A 72 15.17 2.52 6.60
N HIS A 73 14.12 1.77 6.23
CA HIS A 73 12.72 2.15 6.40
C HIS A 73 11.87 0.91 6.68
N CYS A 74 10.65 1.09 7.19
CA CYS A 74 9.63 0.07 7.38
C CYS A 74 10.15 -1.24 8.02
N VAL A 75 11.10 -1.10 8.95
CA VAL A 75 11.65 -2.24 9.68
C VAL A 75 10.54 -2.89 10.49
N ALA A 76 10.40 -4.21 10.38
CA ALA A 76 9.37 -4.98 11.05
C ALA A 76 9.27 -4.61 12.54
N LYS A 77 8.05 -4.34 13.01
CA LYS A 77 7.74 -3.99 14.41
C LYS A 77 8.33 -2.65 14.89
N SER A 78 8.87 -1.83 13.99
CA SER A 78 9.30 -0.46 14.31
C SER A 78 8.13 0.53 14.25
N GLU A 79 8.32 1.73 14.81
CA GLU A 79 7.40 2.85 14.66
C GLU A 79 7.26 3.26 13.18
N GLY A 80 8.36 3.24 12.41
CA GLY A 80 8.36 3.59 10.99
C GLY A 80 7.48 2.69 10.12
N ALA A 81 7.33 1.42 10.50
CA ALA A 81 6.48 0.45 9.79
C ALA A 81 4.99 0.51 10.18
N GLN A 82 4.61 1.28 11.19
CA GLN A 82 3.21 1.41 11.59
C GLN A 82 2.43 2.24 10.56
N ILE A 83 1.13 1.99 10.46
CA ILE A 83 0.21 2.82 9.69
C ILE A 83 0.21 4.23 10.27
N HIS A 84 0.23 5.23 9.38
CA HIS A 84 0.27 6.62 9.78
C HIS A 84 -1.03 7.03 10.50
N GLU A 85 -0.92 7.82 11.58
CA GLU A 85 -2.04 8.18 12.46
C GLU A 85 -3.20 8.93 11.77
N ASN A 86 -2.92 9.57 10.63
CA ASN A 86 -3.93 10.27 9.84
C ASN A 86 -4.80 9.31 8.99
N LEU A 87 -4.41 8.05 8.82
CA LEU A 87 -5.21 7.05 8.14
C LEU A 87 -6.19 6.40 9.14
N ASP A 88 -7.48 6.57 8.89
CA ASP A 88 -8.55 5.87 9.59
C ASP A 88 -8.60 4.41 9.12
N THR A 89 -8.50 3.49 10.06
CA THR A 89 -8.40 2.04 9.80
C THR A 89 -9.71 1.30 10.02
N ASP A 90 -10.79 1.97 10.43
CA ASP A 90 -12.04 1.31 10.87
C ASP A 90 -12.69 0.43 9.77
N TYR A 91 -12.49 0.78 8.50
CA TYR A 91 -13.05 0.04 7.37
C TYR A 91 -12.05 -0.93 6.71
N ILE A 92 -10.80 -0.99 7.17
CA ILE A 92 -9.79 -1.88 6.58
C ILE A 92 -10.00 -3.30 7.12
N GLU A 93 -10.30 -4.23 6.22
CA GLU A 93 -10.62 -5.61 6.56
C GLU A 93 -9.40 -6.51 6.69
N ALA A 94 -8.33 -6.20 5.95
CA ALA A 94 -7.14 -7.03 5.89
C ALA A 94 -5.90 -6.21 5.52
N TYR A 95 -4.76 -6.67 6.00
CA TYR A 95 -3.45 -6.09 5.72
C TYR A 95 -2.54 -7.12 5.08
N PHE A 96 -1.77 -6.71 4.08
CA PHE A 96 -0.84 -7.55 3.34
C PHE A 96 0.57 -7.03 3.48
N ARG A 97 1.46 -7.83 4.05
CA ARG A 97 2.86 -7.45 4.29
C ARG A 97 3.75 -8.00 3.20
N LYS A 98 4.55 -7.11 2.60
CA LYS A 98 5.52 -7.43 1.54
C LYS A 98 6.95 -7.08 1.98
N GLY A 99 7.94 -7.63 1.28
CA GLY A 99 9.35 -7.23 1.43
C GLY A 99 10.11 -7.80 2.63
N ARG A 100 9.67 -8.91 3.23
CA ARG A 100 10.28 -9.43 4.49
C ARG A 100 11.78 -9.72 4.39
N PHE A 101 12.21 -10.33 3.30
CA PHE A 101 13.59 -10.81 3.11
C PHE A 101 14.22 -10.37 1.78
N GLU A 102 13.49 -9.58 0.98
CA GLU A 102 13.92 -9.02 -0.29
C GLU A 102 13.15 -7.74 -0.58
N ALA A 103 13.55 -7.00 -1.62
CA ALA A 103 12.77 -5.84 -2.08
C ALA A 103 11.43 -6.32 -2.65
N ALA A 104 10.35 -5.61 -2.32
CA ALA A 104 9.02 -5.86 -2.90
C ALA A 104 8.33 -4.52 -3.14
N TYR A 105 7.75 -4.35 -4.32
CA TYR A 105 7.13 -3.09 -4.71
C TYR A 105 5.61 -3.24 -4.84
N SER A 106 5.13 -4.37 -5.36
CA SER A 106 3.72 -4.61 -5.59
C SER A 106 3.02 -5.18 -4.36
N GLY A 107 1.81 -4.68 -4.08
CA GLY A 107 0.90 -5.26 -3.09
C GLY A 107 0.57 -6.72 -3.35
N PHE A 108 0.66 -7.19 -4.60
CA PHE A 108 0.45 -8.59 -4.98
C PHE A 108 1.57 -9.53 -4.52
N GLU A 109 2.71 -8.98 -4.11
CA GLU A 109 3.78 -9.72 -3.41
C GLU A 109 3.48 -9.88 -1.91
N GLY A 110 2.44 -9.20 -1.41
CA GLY A 110 2.06 -9.18 -0.01
C GLY A 110 1.33 -10.45 0.43
N LEU A 111 1.63 -10.89 1.65
CA LEU A 111 0.94 -11.99 2.32
C LEU A 111 0.09 -11.45 3.47
N LEU A 112 -1.08 -12.05 3.66
CA LEU A 112 -2.04 -11.69 4.70
C LEU A 112 -1.35 -11.67 6.09
N ALA A 113 -1.42 -10.52 6.76
CA ALA A 113 -0.90 -10.34 8.09
C ALA A 113 -1.78 -11.08 9.12
N PRO A 114 -1.21 -11.62 10.22
CA PRO A 114 -2.00 -12.19 11.31
C PRO A 114 -2.95 -11.16 11.91
N GLU A 115 -4.21 -11.55 12.17
CA GLU A 115 -5.25 -10.67 12.72
C GLU A 115 -4.83 -10.02 14.05
N ASP A 116 -4.09 -10.74 14.90
CA ASP A 116 -3.62 -10.24 16.19
C ASP A 116 -2.48 -9.19 16.07
N GLU A 117 -1.88 -8.99 14.89
CA GLU A 117 -0.76 -8.08 14.70
C GLU A 117 -1.12 -6.77 13.99
N VAL A 118 -2.40 -6.55 13.70
CA VAL A 118 -2.85 -5.34 13.02
C VAL A 118 -4.04 -4.72 13.72
N ALA A 119 -3.97 -3.43 13.99
CA ALA A 119 -5.01 -2.68 14.68
C ALA A 119 -6.22 -2.49 13.75
N THR A 120 -7.10 -3.47 13.70
CA THR A 120 -8.46 -3.32 13.14
C THR A 120 -9.37 -2.82 14.27
N GLY A 121 -9.82 -1.56 14.19
CA GLY A 121 -10.69 -0.93 15.21
C GLY A 121 -10.09 -0.86 16.62
N GLU A 122 -10.90 -1.12 17.66
CA GLU A 122 -10.53 -1.02 19.09
C GLU A 122 -9.58 -2.14 19.60
N HIS A 123 -9.06 -3.02 18.74
CA HIS A 123 -8.22 -4.14 19.15
C HIS A 123 -6.74 -3.74 19.31
N GLU A 124 -6.21 -3.89 20.54
CA GLU A 124 -4.78 -3.67 20.83
C GLU A 124 -3.90 -4.74 20.15
N LEU A 125 -2.71 -4.30 19.70
CA LEU A 125 -1.68 -5.16 19.12
C LEU A 125 -1.35 -6.35 20.04
N GLY A 126 -1.59 -7.57 19.55
CA GLY A 126 -1.21 -8.82 20.19
C GLY A 126 0.32 -8.96 20.26
N VAL A 127 0.82 -9.32 21.44
CA VAL A 127 2.26 -9.34 21.75
C VAL A 127 2.99 -10.62 21.31
N ASP A 128 2.29 -11.58 20.69
CA ASP A 128 2.82 -12.95 20.56
C ASP A 128 2.27 -13.73 19.35
N ALA A 129 2.43 -13.19 18.14
CA ALA A 129 2.14 -13.91 16.91
C ALA A 129 3.43 -14.42 16.23
N SER A 130 3.36 -15.62 15.66
CA SER A 130 4.45 -16.24 14.92
C SER A 130 4.67 -15.48 13.61
N GLU A 131 5.93 -15.26 13.23
CA GLU A 131 6.26 -14.62 11.94
C GLU A 131 5.76 -15.41 10.72
N ASP A 132 5.45 -16.70 10.90
CA ASP A 132 4.77 -17.57 9.94
C ASP A 132 3.24 -17.40 9.96
N GLY A 133 2.76 -16.17 9.73
CA GLY A 133 1.34 -15.88 9.50
C GLY A 133 0.75 -16.60 8.28
N PRO A 134 -0.55 -16.43 8.01
CA PRO A 134 -1.19 -16.99 6.81
C PRO A 134 -0.40 -16.63 5.55
N GLN A 135 -0.15 -17.62 4.69
CA GLN A 135 0.57 -17.40 3.43
C GLN A 135 -0.39 -17.04 2.28
N THR A 136 -1.58 -16.52 2.59
CA THR A 136 -2.59 -16.15 1.59
C THR A 136 -2.14 -14.89 0.86
N PRO A 137 -1.88 -14.95 -0.46
CA PRO A 137 -1.55 -13.77 -1.25
C PRO A 137 -2.76 -12.86 -1.43
N LEU A 138 -2.51 -11.58 -1.73
CA LEU A 138 -3.56 -10.60 -2.02
C LEU A 138 -4.52 -11.06 -3.14
N SER A 139 -3.98 -11.61 -4.24
CA SER A 139 -4.80 -12.09 -5.36
C SER A 139 -5.78 -13.19 -4.96
N GLU A 140 -5.31 -14.21 -4.22
CA GLU A 140 -6.17 -15.29 -3.73
C GLU A 140 -7.28 -14.74 -2.83
N TRP A 141 -6.95 -13.81 -1.93
CA TRP A 141 -7.92 -13.20 -1.03
C TRP A 141 -9.00 -12.38 -1.75
N LEU A 142 -8.62 -11.67 -2.82
CA LEU A 142 -9.53 -10.92 -3.69
C LEU A 142 -10.41 -11.86 -4.52
N ASP A 143 -9.82 -12.91 -5.10
CA ASP A 143 -10.53 -13.90 -5.92
C ASP A 143 -11.57 -14.68 -5.13
N GLU A 144 -11.27 -15.05 -3.88
CA GLU A 144 -12.21 -15.73 -2.99
C GLU A 144 -13.46 -14.86 -2.68
N ARG A 145 -13.33 -13.54 -2.78
CA ARG A 145 -14.43 -12.57 -2.64
C ARG A 145 -15.07 -12.20 -3.97
N GLY A 146 -14.60 -12.78 -5.07
CA GLY A 146 -15.09 -12.53 -6.41
C GLY A 146 -14.89 -11.08 -6.84
N ILE A 147 -13.86 -10.39 -6.33
CA ILE A 147 -13.50 -9.04 -6.76
C ILE A 147 -13.11 -9.08 -8.23
N GLU A 148 -13.64 -8.14 -9.01
CA GLU A 148 -13.38 -8.02 -10.46
C GLU A 148 -12.74 -6.67 -10.80
N PHE A 149 -12.87 -5.68 -9.90
CA PHE A 149 -12.37 -4.32 -10.08
C PHE A 149 -11.62 -3.84 -8.84
N VAL A 150 -10.48 -3.17 -9.01
CA VAL A 150 -9.73 -2.55 -7.91
C VAL A 150 -9.48 -1.06 -8.15
N ASP A 151 -9.78 -0.22 -7.14
CA ASP A 151 -9.19 1.12 -7.03
C ASP A 151 -7.91 1.04 -6.20
N VAL A 152 -6.86 1.74 -6.62
CA VAL A 152 -5.56 1.79 -5.94
C VAL A 152 -5.24 3.23 -5.52
N VAL A 153 -4.86 3.40 -4.26
CA VAL A 153 -4.47 4.67 -3.64
C VAL A 153 -3.24 4.49 -2.75
N GLY A 154 -2.67 5.57 -2.23
CA GLY A 154 -1.58 5.49 -1.24
C GLY A 154 -0.21 5.92 -1.76
N ILE A 155 0.86 5.29 -1.28
CA ILE A 155 2.22 5.79 -1.39
C ILE A 155 3.17 4.66 -1.84
N ALA A 156 4.17 4.87 -2.70
CA ALA A 156 4.37 6.04 -3.55
C ALA A 156 3.78 5.84 -4.95
N THR A 157 3.26 6.92 -5.56
CA THR A 157 2.61 6.90 -6.88
C THR A 157 3.48 6.24 -7.96
N ASP A 158 4.75 6.61 -8.00
CA ASP A 158 5.78 6.22 -8.98
C ASP A 158 6.52 4.92 -8.62
N TYR A 159 6.17 4.28 -7.51
CA TYR A 159 6.74 3.01 -7.07
C TYR A 159 5.63 2.00 -6.73
N CYS A 160 5.32 1.81 -5.45
CA CYS A 160 4.45 0.72 -4.99
C CYS A 160 3.03 0.83 -5.55
N VAL A 161 2.47 2.03 -5.68
CA VAL A 161 1.14 2.23 -6.29
C VAL A 161 1.16 1.79 -7.75
N ALA A 162 2.14 2.28 -8.54
CA ALA A 162 2.24 1.92 -9.95
C ALA A 162 2.49 0.43 -10.16
N ALA A 163 3.37 -0.19 -9.35
CA ALA A 163 3.63 -1.63 -9.40
C ALA A 163 2.37 -2.44 -9.06
N THR A 164 1.66 -2.06 -7.99
CA THR A 164 0.41 -2.72 -7.58
C THR A 164 -0.67 -2.61 -8.65
N ALA A 165 -0.82 -1.43 -9.27
CA ALA A 165 -1.81 -1.22 -10.33
C ALA A 165 -1.49 -2.04 -11.59
N ARG A 166 -0.22 -2.11 -12.01
CA ARG A 166 0.18 -2.95 -13.15
C ARG A 166 -0.07 -4.43 -12.89
N ASP A 167 0.33 -4.91 -11.71
CA ASP A 167 0.11 -6.31 -11.33
C ASP A 167 -1.38 -6.65 -11.21
N ALA A 168 -2.23 -5.70 -10.80
CA ALA A 168 -3.68 -5.89 -10.82
C ALA A 168 -4.20 -6.09 -12.25
N VAL A 169 -3.73 -5.31 -13.22
CA VAL A 169 -4.09 -5.50 -14.63
C VAL A 169 -3.59 -6.85 -15.14
N ASP A 170 -2.34 -7.21 -14.85
CA ASP A 170 -1.75 -8.49 -15.26
C ASP A 170 -2.47 -9.69 -14.63
N ALA A 171 -2.98 -9.53 -13.40
CA ALA A 171 -3.83 -10.52 -12.72
C ALA A 171 -5.27 -10.57 -13.26
N GLY A 172 -5.66 -9.61 -14.11
CA GLY A 172 -6.95 -9.59 -14.83
C GLY A 172 -8.05 -8.76 -14.17
N TYR A 173 -7.72 -7.92 -13.19
CA TYR A 173 -8.69 -6.98 -12.60
C TYR A 173 -8.83 -5.73 -13.47
N GLU A 174 -10.06 -5.23 -13.60
CA GLU A 174 -10.26 -3.85 -14.03
C GLU A 174 -9.65 -2.93 -12.98
N THR A 175 -8.71 -2.07 -13.38
CA THR A 175 -7.85 -1.36 -12.43
C THR A 175 -7.89 0.14 -12.66
N ARG A 176 -8.01 0.88 -11.56
CA ARG A 176 -7.96 2.34 -11.59
C ARG A 176 -7.12 2.91 -10.44
N VAL A 177 -6.35 3.95 -10.73
CA VAL A 177 -5.63 4.73 -9.73
C VAL A 177 -6.37 6.06 -9.49
N LEU A 178 -6.63 6.37 -8.21
CA LEU A 178 -7.22 7.65 -7.82
C LEU A 178 -6.09 8.62 -7.48
N LEU A 179 -5.63 9.35 -8.50
CA LEU A 179 -4.34 10.04 -8.53
C LEU A 179 -4.16 11.07 -7.40
N ASP A 180 -5.20 11.82 -7.09
CA ASP A 180 -5.27 12.83 -6.03
C ASP A 180 -5.22 12.23 -4.61
N LEU A 181 -5.45 10.92 -4.49
CA LEU A 181 -5.26 10.11 -3.28
C LEU A 181 -3.92 9.35 -3.28
N THR A 182 -2.92 9.85 -4.02
CA THR A 182 -1.57 9.28 -4.05
C THR A 182 -0.47 10.33 -3.81
N ALA A 183 0.70 9.89 -3.35
CA ALA A 183 1.88 10.75 -3.16
C ALA A 183 3.09 10.18 -3.92
N PRO A 184 3.66 10.88 -4.92
CA PRO A 184 4.88 10.43 -5.58
C PRO A 184 6.12 10.71 -4.71
N VAL A 185 7.19 9.95 -4.95
CA VAL A 185 8.54 10.31 -4.48
C VAL A 185 9.14 11.38 -5.37
N HIS A 186 8.99 11.26 -6.69
CA HIS A 186 9.49 12.23 -7.68
C HIS A 186 8.33 12.99 -8.34
N GLU A 187 7.98 14.16 -7.82
CA GLU A 187 6.89 14.99 -8.38
C GLU A 187 7.09 15.35 -9.85
N ASP A 188 8.34 15.52 -10.29
CA ASP A 188 8.70 15.85 -11.66
C ASP A 188 8.48 14.71 -12.66
N LYS A 189 8.21 13.49 -12.17
CA LYS A 189 7.94 12.29 -12.98
C LYS A 189 6.47 11.85 -12.95
N LEU A 190 5.59 12.63 -12.34
CA LEU A 190 4.18 12.24 -12.21
C LEU A 190 3.48 12.09 -13.56
N ASP A 191 3.75 13.00 -14.51
CA ASP A 191 3.20 12.94 -15.86
C ASP A 191 3.66 11.66 -16.59
N GLU A 192 4.96 11.35 -16.55
CA GLU A 192 5.52 10.13 -17.16
C GLU A 192 4.96 8.86 -16.53
N THR A 193 4.81 8.86 -15.19
CA THR A 193 4.24 7.73 -14.45
C THR A 193 2.78 7.51 -14.84
N THR A 194 2.00 8.58 -14.98
CA THR A 194 0.59 8.53 -15.39
C THR A 194 0.45 8.01 -16.81
N GLU A 195 1.22 8.55 -17.76
CA GLU A 195 1.22 8.08 -19.15
C GLU A 195 1.60 6.60 -19.26
N ALA A 196 2.57 6.14 -18.45
CA ALA A 196 2.96 4.74 -18.40
C ALA A 196 1.84 3.84 -17.86
N LEU A 197 1.16 4.25 -16.77
CA LEU A 197 0.04 3.51 -16.21
C LEU A 197 -1.12 3.37 -17.21
N GLU A 198 -1.48 4.46 -17.89
CA GLU A 198 -2.51 4.45 -18.92
C GLU A 198 -2.14 3.53 -20.10
N ALA A 199 -0.87 3.53 -20.51
CA ALA A 199 -0.37 2.65 -21.56
C ALA A 199 -0.43 1.16 -21.16
N ASP A 200 -0.29 0.87 -19.87
CA ASP A 200 -0.39 -0.47 -19.28
C ASP A 200 -1.85 -0.88 -18.99
N GLY A 201 -2.84 -0.05 -19.35
CA GLY A 201 -4.27 -0.38 -19.24
C GLY A 201 -4.92 -0.01 -17.91
N VAL A 202 -4.22 0.76 -17.07
CA VAL A 202 -4.77 1.33 -15.84
C VAL A 202 -5.56 2.60 -16.16
N GLU A 203 -6.78 2.72 -15.64
CA GLU A 203 -7.50 4.00 -15.68
C GLU A 203 -6.88 4.94 -14.62
N VAL A 204 -6.54 6.18 -14.97
CA VAL A 204 -6.04 7.17 -13.99
C VAL A 204 -7.01 8.35 -13.92
N VAL A 205 -7.50 8.65 -12.72
CA VAL A 205 -8.52 9.71 -12.50
C VAL A 205 -8.26 10.51 -11.24
N GLU A 206 -8.83 11.71 -11.17
CA GLU A 206 -8.98 12.50 -9.94
C GLU A 206 -10.43 12.40 -9.45
N VAL A 207 -10.65 12.41 -8.13
CA VAL A 207 -11.97 12.17 -7.51
C VAL A 207 -12.41 13.20 -6.47
N LEU A 208 -11.55 14.15 -6.11
CA LEU A 208 -11.80 15.25 -5.17
C LEU A 208 -12.20 16.57 -5.86
#